data_AF-A0A9X3PEN0-F1
#
_entry.id   AF-A0A9X3PEN0-F1
#
_cell.length_a   1.000
_cell.length_b   1.000
_cell.length_c   1.000
_cell.angle_alpha   90.00
_cell.angle_beta   90.00
_cell.angle_gamma   90.00
#
_symmetry.space_group_name_H-M   'P 1'
#
loop_
_entity.id
_entity.type
_entity.pdbx_description
1 polymer ?
#
loop_
_entity_poly.entity_id
_entity_poly.type
_entity_poly.pdbx_seq_one_letter_code
_entity_poly.pdbx_strand_id
1 'polypeptide(L)'
;MSRLRNAPLEVRRAYQRALAALPAKSTVVFPPRLDALTTVGGVMIDDRALVFGVHGGHPRLWITTDSPEGPNLLGHFSGLVNEAPDLWICDHEAWPWVLSGDIAAQIEVAAERAWRDCIRNCDG
;
A
#
# COMPACT_ATOMS: atom_id res chain seq x y z
N MET A 1 12.19 38.84 11.41
CA MET A 1 13.13 37.88 10.80
C MET A 1 12.75 36.47 11.24
N SER A 2 12.63 35.55 10.28
CA SER A 2 11.94 34.25 10.37
C SER A 2 12.66 33.21 11.25
N ARG A 3 11.95 32.63 12.22
CA ARG A 3 12.41 31.59 13.18
C ARG A 3 12.46 30.16 12.58
N LEU A 4 12.60 30.00 11.27
CA LEU A 4 12.42 28.70 10.58
C LEU A 4 13.71 27.94 10.22
N ARG A 5 14.89 28.34 10.72
CA ARG A 5 16.15 27.66 10.39
C ARG A 5 16.85 27.22 11.65
N ASN A 6 16.63 25.96 12.06
CA ASN A 6 17.53 25.08 12.83
C ASN A 6 16.73 24.00 13.59
N ALA A 7 15.80 23.30 12.93
CA ALA A 7 15.43 22.00 13.47
C ALA A 7 16.69 21.11 13.41
N PRO A 8 17.10 20.45 14.51
CA PRO A 8 18.25 19.55 14.51
C PRO A 8 18.15 18.53 13.37
N LEU A 9 19.28 18.17 12.78
CA LEU A 9 19.33 17.23 11.65
C LEU A 9 18.61 15.90 11.96
N GLU A 10 18.66 15.45 13.21
CA GLU A 10 17.95 14.26 13.69
C GLU A 10 16.43 14.41 13.58
N VAL A 11 15.87 15.55 14.00
CA VAL A 11 14.44 15.85 13.89
C VAL A 11 14.02 15.90 12.42
N ARG A 12 14.84 16.52 11.55
CA ARG A 12 14.56 16.57 10.11
C ARG A 12 14.58 15.18 9.48
N ARG A 13 15.56 14.34 9.83
CA ARG A 13 15.64 12.95 9.35
C ARG A 13 14.48 12.11 9.85
N ALA A 14 14.12 12.23 11.14
CA ALA A 14 12.97 11.54 11.71
C ALA A 14 11.67 11.97 11.00
N TYR A 15 11.49 13.27 10.77
CA TYR A 15 10.34 13.79 10.04
C TYR A 15 10.30 13.32 8.59
N GLN A 16 11.43 13.34 7.87
CA GLN A 16 11.50 12.84 6.49
C GLN A 16 11.21 11.33 6.41
N ARG A 17 11.70 10.54 7.37
CA ARG A 17 11.38 9.12 7.46
C ARG A 17 9.91 8.89 7.74
N ALA A 18 9.34 9.65 8.67
CA ALA A 18 7.91 9.57 8.98
C ALA A 18 7.07 9.91 7.74
N LEU A 19 7.41 10.98 7.01
CA LEU A 19 6.73 11.33 5.76
C LEU A 19 6.88 10.26 4.67
N ALA A 20 8.06 9.64 4.56
CA ALA A 20 8.31 8.59 3.57
C ALA A 20 7.57 7.28 3.89
N ALA A 21 7.26 7.03 5.17
CA ALA A 21 6.46 5.88 5.62
C ALA A 21 4.95 6.15 5.54
N LEU A 22 4.52 7.36 5.16
CA LEU A 22 3.10 7.63 4.99
C LEU A 22 2.65 7.12 3.62
N PRO A 23 1.51 6.43 3.54
CA PRO A 23 0.86 6.14 2.28
C PRO A 23 0.65 7.42 1.47
N ALA A 24 0.73 7.31 0.15
CA ALA A 24 0.49 8.42 -0.75
C ALA A 24 -0.97 8.42 -1.26
N LYS A 25 -1.53 9.62 -1.45
CA LYS A 25 -2.85 9.80 -2.09
C LYS A 25 -2.71 9.64 -3.59
N SER A 26 -3.49 8.75 -4.18
CA SER A 26 -3.58 8.61 -5.63
C SER A 26 -5.02 8.64 -6.10
N THR A 27 -5.26 9.30 -7.23
CA THR A 27 -6.46 9.09 -8.02
C THR A 27 -6.07 8.23 -9.22
N VAL A 28 -6.38 6.94 -9.17
CA VAL A 28 -6.18 6.06 -10.33
C VAL A 28 -7.32 6.30 -11.32
N VAL A 29 -6.97 6.80 -12.51
CA VAL A 29 -7.95 7.17 -13.55
C VAL A 29 -8.73 5.95 -14.07
N PHE A 30 -8.07 4.79 -14.15
CA PHE A 30 -8.66 3.53 -14.58
C PHE A 30 -8.24 2.41 -13.64
N PRO A 31 -8.93 2.19 -12.51
CA PRO A 31 -8.68 1.03 -11.67
C PRO A 31 -9.02 -0.26 -12.45
N PRO A 32 -8.31 -1.38 -12.18
CA PRO A 32 -8.68 -2.66 -12.77
C PRO A 32 -10.06 -3.05 -12.27
N ARG A 33 -10.78 -3.82 -13.08
CA ARG A 33 -11.96 -4.49 -12.55
C ARG A 33 -11.50 -5.53 -11.53
N LEU A 34 -12.17 -5.60 -10.38
CA LEU A 34 -11.76 -6.46 -9.28
C LEU A 34 -11.87 -7.95 -9.62
N ASP A 35 -12.83 -8.31 -10.47
CA ASP A 35 -13.01 -9.65 -11.03
C ASP A 35 -11.88 -10.07 -12.00
N ALA A 36 -11.08 -9.12 -12.49
CA ALA A 36 -9.95 -9.37 -13.37
C ALA A 36 -8.60 -9.48 -12.63
N LEU A 37 -8.59 -9.34 -11.30
CA LEU A 37 -7.38 -9.48 -10.51
C LEU A 37 -7.05 -10.95 -10.28
N THR A 38 -5.81 -11.32 -10.55
CA THR A 38 -5.26 -12.62 -10.13
C THR A 38 -4.71 -12.46 -8.71
N THR A 39 -5.31 -13.16 -7.75
CA THR A 39 -4.88 -13.14 -6.34
C THR A 39 -3.49 -13.75 -6.20
N VAL A 40 -2.60 -13.05 -5.49
CA VAL A 40 -1.25 -13.53 -5.16
C VAL A 40 -1.06 -13.77 -3.66
N GLY A 41 -1.95 -13.25 -2.82
CA GLY A 41 -1.94 -13.48 -1.38
C GLY A 41 -3.03 -12.70 -0.65
N GLY A 42 -3.14 -12.91 0.65
CA GLY A 42 -4.07 -12.19 1.51
C GLY A 42 -3.64 -12.21 2.98
N VAL A 43 -4.17 -11.28 3.75
CA VAL A 43 -3.84 -11.08 5.18
C VAL A 43 -5.01 -10.48 5.93
N MET A 44 -5.13 -10.78 7.22
CA MET A 44 -6.02 -10.06 8.13
C MET A 44 -5.21 -8.98 8.85
N ILE A 45 -5.66 -7.73 8.77
CA ILE A 45 -5.07 -6.59 9.50
C ILE A 45 -6.22 -5.86 10.19
N ASP A 46 -6.18 -5.79 11.53
CA ASP A 46 -7.18 -5.07 12.33
C ASP A 46 -8.64 -5.45 11.96
N ASP A 47 -8.91 -6.76 11.97
CA ASP A 47 -10.19 -7.37 11.59
C ASP A 47 -10.68 -7.08 10.15
N ARG A 48 -9.80 -6.54 9.29
CA ARG A 48 -10.07 -6.38 7.86
C ARG A 48 -9.30 -7.39 7.03
N ALA A 49 -10.01 -8.10 6.16
CA ALA A 49 -9.42 -8.98 5.17
C ALA A 49 -8.89 -8.16 4.00
N LEU A 50 -7.59 -8.23 3.77
CA LEU A 50 -6.94 -7.65 2.59
C LEU A 50 -6.52 -8.76 1.64
N VAL A 51 -6.76 -8.53 0.35
CA VAL A 51 -6.33 -9.41 -0.73
C VAL A 51 -5.43 -8.62 -1.66
N PHE A 52 -4.30 -9.23 -2.01
CA PHE A 52 -3.33 -8.68 -2.95
C PHE A 52 -3.50 -9.36 -4.30
N GLY A 53 -3.57 -8.57 -5.37
CA GLY A 53 -3.79 -9.07 -6.70
C GLY A 53 -3.02 -8.32 -7.77
N VAL A 54 -2.72 -9.01 -8.87
CA VAL A 54 -2.07 -8.44 -10.04
C VAL A 54 -3.01 -8.45 -11.24
N HIS A 55 -2.83 -7.49 -12.15
CA HIS A 55 -3.56 -7.42 -13.40
C HIS A 55 -2.57 -7.40 -14.57
N GLY A 56 -2.73 -8.28 -15.56
CA GLY A 56 -1.77 -8.39 -16.67
C GLY A 56 -1.57 -7.12 -17.48
N GLY A 57 -2.57 -6.22 -17.54
CA GLY A 57 -2.48 -4.92 -18.20
C GLY A 57 -1.90 -3.78 -17.35
N HIS A 58 -1.70 -3.99 -16.04
CA HIS A 58 -1.23 -2.95 -15.12
C HIS A 58 -0.23 -3.53 -14.10
N PRO A 59 1.08 -3.30 -14.24
CA PRO A 59 2.12 -3.88 -13.39
C PRO A 59 2.17 -3.20 -12.02
N ARG A 60 1.11 -3.36 -11.25
CA ARG A 60 0.93 -2.87 -9.87
C ARG A 60 0.36 -4.03 -9.06
N LEU A 61 0.71 -4.06 -7.78
CA LEU A 61 0.06 -4.96 -6.84
C LEU A 61 -1.13 -4.23 -6.23
N TRP A 62 -2.31 -4.59 -6.66
CA TRP A 62 -3.57 -4.02 -6.20
C TRP A 62 -3.97 -4.61 -4.86
N ILE A 63 -4.59 -3.79 -4.02
CA ILE A 63 -5.06 -4.16 -2.70
C ILE A 63 -6.57 -3.99 -2.69
N THR A 64 -7.28 -5.07 -2.41
CA THR A 64 -8.72 -5.06 -2.21
C THR A 64 -9.04 -5.41 -0.78
N THR A 65 -10.14 -4.86 -0.27
CA THR A 65 -10.70 -5.18 1.03
C THR A 65 -12.14 -5.61 0.87
N ASP A 66 -12.62 -6.48 1.74
CA ASP A 66 -14.05 -6.74 1.84
C ASP A 66 -14.72 -5.54 2.50
N SER A 67 -15.80 -5.05 1.87
CA SER A 67 -16.72 -4.08 2.45
C SER A 67 -18.11 -4.70 2.52
N PRO A 68 -19.03 -4.16 3.34
CA PRO A 68 -20.42 -4.63 3.38
C PRO A 68 -21.13 -4.57 2.03
N GLU A 69 -20.66 -3.71 1.10
CA GLU A 69 -21.22 -3.54 -0.24
C GLU A 69 -20.54 -4.45 -1.29
N GLY A 70 -19.56 -5.25 -0.86
CA GLY A 70 -18.75 -6.13 -1.72
C GLY A 70 -17.26 -5.77 -1.69
N PRO A 71 -16.43 -6.49 -2.46
CA PRO A 71 -15.00 -6.19 -2.58
C PRO A 71 -14.80 -4.75 -3.06
N ASN A 72 -13.99 -3.99 -2.35
CA ASN A 72 -13.64 -2.62 -2.68
C ASN A 72 -12.14 -2.49 -2.96
N LEU A 73 -11.77 -1.56 -3.85
CA LEU A 73 -10.37 -1.25 -4.11
C LEU A 73 -9.83 -0.30 -3.03
N LEU A 74 -8.97 -0.83 -2.16
CA LEU A 74 -8.29 0.00 -1.16
C LEU A 74 -7.21 0.87 -1.82
N GLY A 75 -6.37 0.26 -2.66
CA GLY A 75 -5.15 0.90 -3.13
C GLY A 75 -4.28 0.00 -4.01
N HIS A 76 -3.02 0.38 -4.14
CA HIS A 76 -2.01 -0.41 -4.83
C HIS A 76 -0.59 -0.06 -4.38
N PHE A 77 0.34 -0.96 -4.66
CA PHE A 77 1.77 -0.72 -4.58
C PHE A 77 2.35 -0.41 -5.95
N SER A 78 3.26 0.57 -5.98
CA SER A 78 4.20 0.80 -7.09
C SER A 78 5.63 0.49 -6.66
N GLY A 79 6.56 0.37 -7.61
CA GLY A 79 7.98 0.28 -7.27
C GLY A 79 8.47 -1.07 -6.72
N LEU A 80 7.63 -2.12 -6.74
CA LEU A 80 7.96 -3.47 -6.22
C LEU A 80 9.23 -4.09 -6.82
N VAL A 81 9.62 -3.67 -8.03
CA VAL A 81 10.84 -4.15 -8.71
C VAL A 81 12.11 -3.49 -8.16
N ASN A 82 12.01 -2.30 -7.57
CA ASN A 82 13.15 -1.49 -7.12
C ASN A 82 13.40 -1.59 -5.61
N GLU A 83 12.85 -2.60 -4.93
CA GLU A 83 12.94 -2.81 -3.47
C GLU A 83 12.46 -1.63 -2.60
N ALA A 84 11.77 -0.66 -3.20
CA ALA A 84 11.15 0.48 -2.54
C ALA A 84 9.66 0.51 -2.93
N PRO A 85 8.84 -0.39 -2.35
CA PRO A 85 7.42 -0.40 -2.62
C PRO A 85 6.75 0.83 -1.99
N ASP A 86 6.09 1.63 -2.81
CA ASP A 86 5.30 2.77 -2.34
C ASP A 86 3.82 2.38 -2.26
N LEU A 87 3.23 2.53 -1.07
CA LEU A 87 1.80 2.30 -0.85
C LEU A 87 0.97 3.52 -1.29
N TRP A 88 0.03 3.29 -2.20
CA TRP A 88 -0.94 4.29 -2.67
C TRP A 88 -2.35 3.89 -2.25
N ILE A 89 -3.07 4.79 -1.58
CA ILE A 89 -4.46 4.58 -1.18
C ILE A 89 -5.38 5.34 -2.14
N CYS A 90 -6.31 4.61 -2.74
CA CYS A 90 -7.31 5.13 -3.67
C CYS A 90 -8.63 5.45 -2.94
N ASP A 91 -8.99 4.65 -1.95
CA ASP A 91 -10.21 4.84 -1.16
C ASP A 91 -10.01 5.93 -0.10
N HIS A 92 -10.71 7.07 -0.26
CA HIS A 92 -10.61 8.18 0.68
C HIS A 92 -11.14 7.82 2.07
N GLU A 93 -12.14 6.94 2.17
CA GLU A 93 -12.77 6.56 3.43
C GLU A 93 -11.87 5.64 4.26
N ALA A 94 -10.95 4.93 3.61
CA ALA A 94 -9.98 4.07 4.28
C ALA A 94 -8.82 4.84 4.94
N TRP A 95 -8.60 6.12 4.62
CA TRP A 95 -7.46 6.89 5.11
C TRP A 95 -7.32 6.95 6.64
N PRO A 96 -8.37 7.26 7.41
CA PRO A 96 -8.25 7.30 8.86
C PRO A 96 -7.80 5.97 9.45
N TRP A 97 -8.21 4.85 8.85
CA TRP A 97 -7.79 3.51 9.26
C TRP A 97 -6.35 3.21 8.86
N VAL A 98 -5.95 3.46 7.60
CA VAL A 98 -4.58 3.20 7.14
C VAL A 98 -3.55 4.04 7.91
N LEU A 99 -3.89 5.28 8.26
CA LEU A 99 -3.04 6.16 9.05
C LEU A 99 -3.07 5.90 10.55
N SER A 100 -3.88 4.94 11.02
CA SER A 100 -3.94 4.60 12.44
C SER A 100 -2.80 3.67 12.83
N GLY A 101 -2.09 4.00 13.91
CA GLY A 101 -1.02 3.17 14.47
C GLY A 101 0.00 2.71 13.42
N ASP A 102 0.20 1.39 13.36
CA ASP A 102 1.17 0.74 12.47
C ASP A 102 0.50 0.09 11.24
N ILE A 103 -0.74 0.44 10.91
CA ILE A 103 -1.52 -0.23 9.85
C ILE A 103 -0.84 -0.12 8.49
N ALA A 104 -0.41 1.08 8.08
CA ALA A 104 0.33 1.27 6.83
C ALA A 104 1.56 0.34 6.73
N ALA A 105 2.38 0.28 7.78
CA ALA A 105 3.56 -0.57 7.83
C ALA A 105 3.21 -2.07 7.78
N GLN A 106 2.12 -2.48 8.43
CA GLN A 106 1.64 -3.87 8.35
C GLN A 106 1.19 -4.24 6.93
N ILE A 107 0.50 -3.33 6.24
CA ILE A 107 0.09 -3.51 4.84
C ILE A 107 1.32 -3.65 3.94
N GLU A 108 2.33 -2.81 4.12
CA GLU A 108 3.60 -2.86 3.37
C GLU A 108 4.31 -4.20 3.54
N VAL A 109 4.51 -4.64 4.79
CA VAL A 109 5.15 -5.92 5.09
C VAL A 109 4.38 -7.10 4.50
N ALA A 110 3.04 -7.09 4.61
CA ALA A 110 2.21 -8.16 4.07
C ALA A 110 2.23 -8.20 2.54
N ALA A 111 2.20 -7.04 1.89
CA ALA A 111 2.26 -6.93 0.43
C ALA A 111 3.61 -7.38 -0.12
N GLU A 112 4.70 -6.97 0.52
CA GLU A 112 6.05 -7.39 0.14
C GLU A 112 6.22 -8.91 0.26
N ARG A 113 5.69 -9.49 1.34
CA ARG A 113 5.68 -10.95 1.52
C ARG A 113 4.88 -11.64 0.42
N ALA A 114 3.64 -11.20 0.16
CA ALA A 114 2.80 -11.79 -0.89
C ALA A 114 3.47 -11.71 -2.27
N TRP A 115 4.13 -10.61 -2.58
CA TRP A 115 4.87 -10.43 -3.83
C TRP A 115 6.07 -11.37 -3.94
N ARG A 116 6.91 -11.45 -2.91
CA ARG A 116 8.06 -12.37 -2.88
C ARG A 116 7.62 -13.84 -2.98
N ASP A 117 6.54 -14.20 -2.29
CA ASP A 117 5.97 -15.56 -2.33
C ASP A 117 5.49 -15.91 -3.74
N CYS A 118 4.84 -14.95 -4.43
CA CYS A 118 4.42 -15.11 -5.81
C CYS A 118 5.61 -15.30 -6.77
N ILE A 119 6.64 -14.45 -6.68
CA ILE A 119 7.84 -14.57 -7.52
C ILE A 119 8.48 -15.95 -7.34
N ARG A 120 8.67 -16.39 -6.08
CA ARG A 120 9.26 -17.70 -5.79
C ARG A 120 8.48 -18.87 -6.38
N ASN A 121 7.15 -18.77 -6.44
CA ASN A 121 6.30 -19.79 -7.05
C ASN A 121 6.31 -19.74 -8.59
N CYS A 122 6.58 -18.57 -9.18
CA CYS A 122 6.63 -18.38 -10.64
C CYS A 122 8.00 -18.74 -11.25
N ASP A 123 9.09 -18.51 -10.52
CA ASP A 123 10.47 -18.82 -10.96
C ASP A 123 10.89 -20.28 -10.70
N GLY A 124 9.94 -21.12 -10.23
CA GLY A 124 10.13 -22.54 -9.93
C GLY A 124 10.27 -23.44 -11.15
#